data_AF-A0A392QLD7-F1
#
_entry.id   AF-A0A392QLD7-F1
#
_cell.length_a   1.000
_cell.length_b   1.000
_cell.length_c   1.000
_cell.angle_alpha   90.00
_cell.angle_beta   90.00
_cell.angle_gamma   90.00
#
_symmetry.space_group_name_H-M   'P 1'
#
loop_
_entity.id
_entity.type
_entity.pdbx_description
1 polymer ?
#
loop_
_entity_poly.entity_id
_entity_poly.type
_entity_poly.pdbx_seq_one_letter_code
_entity_poly.pdbx_strand_id
1 'polypeptide(L)'
;MSAVQSELDLSYGQRYQGITIPEAYERLILDTIRGDQQHFVRRDELKASWEIFTPLLHKIDRGELKPIPYKPGSRGPAEADELLEKAGYVQTHGYIWIPPTL
;
A
#
# COMPACT_ATOMS: atom_id res chain seq x y z
N MET A 1 3.33 30.69 -20.74
CA MET A 1 3.89 29.34 -20.49
C MET A 1 2.95 28.65 -19.52
N SER A 2 2.41 27.48 -19.86
CA SER A 2 1.55 26.68 -18.96
C SER A 2 2.40 25.67 -18.22
N ALA A 3 2.10 25.44 -16.94
CA ALA A 3 2.72 24.35 -16.18
C ALA A 3 2.29 23.00 -16.76
N VAL A 4 3.21 22.05 -16.79
CA VAL A 4 2.97 20.65 -17.20
C VAL A 4 3.41 19.72 -16.07
N GLN A 5 2.71 18.60 -15.90
CA GLN A 5 3.08 17.59 -14.91
C GLN A 5 4.22 16.72 -15.45
N SER A 6 5.22 16.46 -14.61
CA SER A 6 6.36 15.57 -14.88
C SER A 6 6.86 14.98 -13.57
N GLU A 7 7.71 13.96 -13.63
CA GLU A 7 8.19 13.17 -12.49
C GLU A 7 9.71 13.20 -12.34
N LEU A 8 10.16 12.97 -11.10
CA LEU A 8 11.54 12.57 -10.81
C LEU A 8 11.53 11.07 -10.51
N ASP A 9 12.09 10.27 -11.41
CA ASP A 9 12.03 8.80 -11.32
C ASP A 9 13.25 8.19 -10.62
N LEU A 10 13.01 7.19 -9.76
CA LEU A 10 14.02 6.30 -9.20
C LEU A 10 13.56 4.85 -9.33
N SER A 11 13.77 4.28 -10.52
CA SER A 11 13.54 2.86 -10.76
C SER A 11 14.73 2.00 -10.32
N TYR A 12 14.56 1.19 -9.27
CA TYR A 12 15.64 0.36 -8.70
C TYR A 12 16.29 -0.58 -9.72
N GLY A 13 15.48 -1.24 -10.56
CA GLY A 13 15.97 -2.16 -11.59
C GLY A 13 16.80 -1.48 -12.69
N GLN A 14 16.57 -0.19 -12.95
CA GLN A 14 17.37 0.58 -13.90
C GLN A 14 18.63 1.16 -13.24
N ARG A 15 18.49 1.71 -12.02
CA ARG A 15 19.57 2.43 -11.33
C ARG A 15 20.63 1.50 -10.70
N TYR A 16 20.23 0.32 -10.25
CA TYR A 16 21.06 -0.61 -9.47
C TYR A 16 21.20 -1.96 -10.18
N GLN A 17 21.68 -1.93 -11.42
CA GLN A 17 21.91 -3.13 -12.21
C GLN A 17 22.94 -4.05 -11.53
N GLY A 18 22.62 -5.35 -11.44
CA GLY A 18 23.48 -6.36 -10.82
C GLY A 18 23.45 -6.40 -9.29
N ILE A 19 22.69 -5.51 -8.63
CA ILE A 19 22.46 -5.61 -7.18
C ILE A 19 21.29 -6.57 -6.92
N THR A 20 21.50 -7.55 -6.04
CA THR A 20 20.43 -8.42 -5.56
C THR A 20 19.79 -7.78 -4.33
N ILE A 21 18.49 -7.50 -4.41
CA ILE A 21 17.70 -7.07 -3.26
C ILE A 21 17.33 -8.34 -2.49
N PRO A 22 17.71 -8.47 -1.20
CA PRO A 22 17.40 -9.67 -0.43
C PRO A 22 15.90 -9.82 -0.23
N GLU A 23 15.42 -11.06 -0.18
CA GLU A 23 14.01 -11.33 0.10
C GLU A 23 13.65 -10.91 1.54
N ALA A 24 12.37 -10.60 1.76
CA ALA A 24 11.88 -10.10 3.05
C ALA A 24 12.27 -11.02 4.22
N TYR A 25 12.17 -12.34 4.04
CA TYR A 25 12.52 -13.31 5.08
C TYR A 25 14.02 -13.42 5.33
N GLU A 26 14.86 -13.32 4.29
CA GLU A 26 16.32 -13.32 4.47
C GLU A 26 16.75 -12.16 5.37
N ARG A 27 16.15 -10.99 5.17
CA ARG A 27 16.41 -9.82 6.00
C ARG A 27 15.93 -10.01 7.43
N LEU A 28 14.70 -10.44 7.65
CA LEU A 28 14.13 -10.62 9.00
C LEU A 28 14.87 -11.69 9.81
N ILE A 29 15.28 -12.79 9.18
CA ILE A 29 16.08 -13.83 9.84
C ILE A 29 17.44 -13.27 10.25
N LEU A 30 18.11 -12.51 9.36
CA LEU A 30 19.38 -11.86 9.67
C LEU A 30 19.25 -10.87 10.84
N ASP A 31 18.18 -10.07 10.85
CA ASP A 31 17.92 -9.11 11.91
C ASP A 31 17.67 -9.82 13.26
N THR A 32 16.98 -10.96 13.25
CA THR A 32 16.82 -11.83 14.45
C THR A 32 18.16 -12.29 15.00
N ILE A 33 19.07 -12.76 14.13
CA ILE A 33 20.42 -13.21 14.52
C ILE A 33 21.24 -12.05 15.10
N ARG A 34 21.08 -10.85 14.55
CA ARG A 34 21.76 -9.63 15.03
C ARG A 34 21.15 -9.05 16.30
N GLY A 35 20.00 -9.55 16.75
CA GLY A 35 19.25 -8.99 17.87
C GLY A 35 18.60 -7.64 17.53
N ASP A 36 18.42 -7.32 16.26
CA ASP A 36 17.76 -6.10 15.79
C ASP A 36 16.25 -6.34 15.70
N GLN A 37 15.49 -5.56 16.46
CA GLN A 37 14.03 -5.66 16.56
C GLN A 37 13.28 -4.58 15.78
N GLN A 38 13.97 -3.72 15.01
CA GLN A 38 13.34 -2.58 14.32
C GLN A 38 12.24 -2.97 13.32
N HIS A 39 12.36 -4.15 12.69
CA HIS A 39 11.40 -4.63 11.70
C HIS A 39 10.35 -5.58 12.27
N PHE A 40 10.25 -5.71 13.59
CA PHE A 40 9.30 -6.58 14.27
C PHE A 40 8.22 -5.78 14.98
N VAL A 41 6.98 -6.28 14.93
CA VAL A 41 5.84 -5.63 15.56
C VAL A 41 5.97 -5.70 17.08
N ARG A 42 5.92 -4.53 17.74
CA ARG A 42 5.95 -4.47 19.20
C ARG A 42 4.58 -4.78 19.81
N ARG A 43 4.55 -5.22 21.08
CA ARG A 43 3.33 -5.62 21.78
C ARG A 43 2.23 -4.54 21.81
N ASP A 44 2.63 -3.29 22.06
CA ASP A 44 1.74 -2.14 22.10
C ASP A 44 1.27 -1.71 20.70
N GLU A 45 2.12 -1.79 19.68
CA GLU A 45 1.73 -1.59 18.28
C GLU A 45 0.66 -2.60 17.85
N LEU A 46 0.86 -3.88 18.22
CA LEU A 46 -0.12 -4.94 17.96
C LEU A 46 -1.44 -4.63 18.69
N LYS A 47 -1.38 -4.23 19.95
CA LYS A 47 -2.57 -3.86 20.74
C LYS A 47 -3.33 -2.70 20.09
N ALA A 48 -2.65 -1.61 19.73
CA ALA A 48 -3.26 -0.45 19.08
C ALA A 48 -3.91 -0.82 17.74
N SER A 49 -3.24 -1.66 16.94
CA SER A 49 -3.78 -2.16 15.68
C SER A 49 -5.10 -2.91 15.90
N TRP A 50 -5.14 -3.81 16.88
CA TRP A 50 -6.37 -4.52 17.23
C TRP A 50 -7.47 -3.60 17.76
N GLU A 51 -7.13 -2.62 18.60
CA GLU A 51 -8.12 -1.66 19.14
C GLU A 51 -8.81 -0.86 18.03
N ILE A 52 -8.09 -0.49 16.97
CA ILE A 52 -8.64 0.23 15.81
C ILE A 52 -9.62 -0.64 15.02
N PHE A 53 -9.25 -1.89 14.69
CA PHE A 53 -10.03 -2.72 13.77
C PHE A 53 -11.10 -3.61 14.43
N THR A 54 -10.91 -4.02 15.68
CA THR A 54 -11.80 -4.96 16.39
C THR A 54 -13.28 -4.53 16.37
N PRO A 55 -13.65 -3.26 16.65
CA PRO A 55 -15.06 -2.86 16.63
C PRO A 55 -15.71 -3.03 15.25
N LEU A 56 -14.96 -2.78 14.17
CA LEU A 56 -15.44 -2.96 12.80
C LEU A 56 -15.56 -4.46 12.46
N LEU A 57 -14.54 -5.26 12.78
CA LEU A 57 -14.55 -6.70 12.57
C LEU A 57 -15.74 -7.36 13.27
N HIS A 58 -16.01 -7.00 14.53
CA HIS A 58 -17.19 -7.52 15.24
C HIS A 58 -18.53 -7.15 14.58
N LYS A 59 -18.64 -6.00 13.91
CA LYS A 59 -19.85 -5.64 13.13
C LYS A 59 -19.99 -6.50 11.87
N ILE A 60 -18.87 -6.78 11.20
CA ILE A 60 -18.82 -7.67 10.04
C ILE A 60 -19.26 -9.08 10.45
N ASP A 61 -18.73 -9.62 11.55
CA ASP A 61 -19.04 -10.96 12.05
C ASP A 61 -20.52 -11.13 12.44
N ARG A 62 -21.15 -10.05 12.91
CA ARG A 62 -22.61 -10.01 13.19
C ARG A 62 -23.48 -9.86 11.95
N GLY A 63 -22.88 -9.71 10.76
CA GLY A 63 -23.60 -9.53 9.50
C GLY A 63 -24.25 -8.16 9.34
N GLU A 64 -23.82 -7.15 10.11
CA GLU A 64 -24.35 -5.78 10.03
C GLU A 64 -23.89 -5.05 8.76
N LEU A 65 -22.83 -5.55 8.11
CA LEU A 65 -22.23 -4.97 6.91
C LEU A 65 -22.27 -6.00 5.77
N LYS A 66 -22.77 -5.58 4.61
CA LYS A 66 -22.79 -6.41 3.40
C LYS A 66 -21.71 -5.94 2.42
N PRO A 67 -20.86 -6.84 1.90
CA PRO A 67 -19.89 -6.48 0.89
C PRO A 67 -20.58 -6.10 -0.42
N ILE A 68 -19.99 -5.15 -1.13
CA ILE A 68 -20.46 -4.71 -2.45
C ILE A 68 -19.78 -5.59 -3.50
N PRO A 69 -20.54 -6.24 -4.40
CA PRO A 69 -19.95 -7.08 -5.44
C PRO A 69 -19.22 -6.23 -6.50
N TYR A 70 -18.14 -6.76 -7.04
CA TYR A 70 -17.38 -6.13 -8.11
C TYR A 70 -16.87 -7.18 -9.10
N LYS A 71 -16.56 -6.74 -10.33
CA LYS A 71 -16.11 -7.64 -11.40
C LYS A 71 -14.67 -8.12 -11.13
N PRO A 72 -14.35 -9.42 -11.29
CA PRO A 72 -12.97 -9.89 -11.25
C PRO A 72 -12.07 -9.13 -12.24
N GLY A 73 -10.89 -8.70 -11.79
CA GLY A 73 -9.96 -7.89 -12.57
C GLY A 73 -10.28 -6.39 -12.62
N SER A 74 -11.40 -5.95 -12.02
CA SER A 74 -11.64 -4.51 -11.78
C SER A 74 -10.85 -4.02 -10.55
N ARG A 75 -10.79 -2.70 -10.36
CA ARG A 75 -10.15 -2.04 -9.20
C ARG A 75 -10.97 -2.16 -7.91
N GLY A 76 -12.18 -2.70 -7.96
CA GLY A 76 -13.11 -2.77 -6.84
C GLY A 76 -14.45 -2.09 -7.14
N PRO A 77 -15.29 -1.89 -6.11
CA PRO A 77 -16.57 -1.18 -6.22
C PRO A 77 -16.36 0.33 -6.41
N ALA A 78 -17.28 1.00 -7.12
CA ALA A 78 -17.20 2.44 -7.37
C ALA A 78 -17.30 3.26 -6.07
N GLU A 79 -17.98 2.73 -5.06
CA GLU A 79 -18.13 3.30 -3.73
C GLU A 79 -16.79 3.44 -3.00
N ALA A 80 -15.75 2.69 -3.40
CA ALA A 80 -14.39 2.88 -2.88
C ALA A 80 -13.76 4.20 -3.38
N ASP A 81 -13.97 4.54 -4.65
CA ASP A 81 -13.50 5.82 -5.21
C ASP A 81 -14.29 6.99 -4.58
N GLU A 82 -15.60 6.86 -4.40
CA GLU A 82 -16.42 7.87 -3.71
C GLU A 82 -15.98 8.10 -2.25
N LEU A 83 -15.54 7.05 -1.55
CA LEU A 83 -15.02 7.16 -0.19
C LEU A 83 -13.72 7.96 -0.17
N LEU A 84 -12.83 7.74 -1.13
CA LEU A 84 -11.57 8.48 -1.27
C LEU A 84 -11.82 9.96 -1.56
N GLU A 85 -12.76 10.27 -2.46
CA GLU A 85 -13.16 11.65 -2.75
C GLU A 85 -13.68 12.37 -1.50
N LYS A 86 -14.54 11.70 -0.72
CA LYS A 86 -15.03 12.24 0.57
C LYS A 86 -13.92 12.43 1.60
N ALA A 87 -12.87 11.61 1.55
CA ALA A 87 -11.68 11.75 2.39
C ALA A 87 -10.71 12.85 1.90
N GLY A 88 -11.02 13.53 0.80
CA GLY A 88 -10.23 14.64 0.25
C GLY A 88 -9.14 14.22 -0.74
N TYR A 89 -9.13 12.95 -1.16
CA TYR A 89 -8.26 12.51 -2.25
C TYR A 89 -8.79 13.02 -3.59
N VAL A 90 -7.93 13.73 -4.34
CA VAL A 90 -8.27 14.26 -5.67
C VAL A 90 -7.53 13.46 -6.72
N GLN A 91 -8.27 12.64 -7.47
CA GLN A 91 -7.70 11.89 -8.59
C GLN A 91 -7.41 12.83 -9.78
N THR A 92 -6.13 13.09 -10.05
CA THR A 92 -5.71 13.84 -11.23
C THR A 92 -5.71 12.94 -12.47
N HIS A 93 -6.37 13.40 -13.53
CA HIS A 93 -6.43 12.71 -14.82
C HIS A 93 -5.53 13.41 -15.84
N GLY A 94 -4.96 12.66 -16.78
CA GLY A 94 -4.13 13.22 -17.85
C GLY A 94 -2.62 13.15 -17.61
N TYR A 95 -2.18 12.55 -16.50
CA TYR A 95 -0.78 12.14 -16.38
C TYR A 95 -0.51 10.98 -17.35
N ILE A 96 0.48 11.17 -18.22
CA ILE A 96 0.92 10.16 -19.18
C ILE A 96 2.36 9.84 -18.84
N TRP A 97 2.58 8.64 -18.30
CA TRP A 97 3.91 8.10 -18.12
C TRP A 97 4.26 7.22 -19.31
N ILE A 98 5.34 7.56 -20.00
CA ILE A 98 5.94 6.72 -21.04
C ILE A 98 7.24 6.21 -20.46
N PRO A 99 7.43 4.88 -20.31
CA PRO A 99 8.67 4.34 -19.81
C PRO A 99 9.83 4.86 -20.65
N PRO A 100 10.88 5.43 -20.05
CA PRO A 100 12.05 5.86 -20.81
C PRO A 100 12.63 4.64 -21.53
N THR A 101 12.72 4.71 -22.86
CA THR A 101 13.44 3.71 -23.65
C THR A 101 14.90 3.75 -23.26
N LEU A 102 15.43 2.63 -22.74
CA LEU A 102 16.86 2.43 -22.50
C LEU A 102 17.65 2.46 -23.81
#